data_AF-A0A966UP07-F1
#
_entry.id   AF-A0A966UP07-F1
#
_cell.length_a   1.000
_cell.length_b   1.000
_cell.length_c   1.000
_cell.angle_alpha   90.00
_cell.angle_beta   90.00
_cell.angle_gamma   90.00
#
_symmetry.space_group_name_H-M   'P 1'
#
loop_
_entity.id
_entity.type
_entity.pdbx_description
1 polymer ?
#
loop_
_entity_poly.entity_id
_entity_poly.type
_entity_poly.pdbx_seq_one_letter_code
_entity_poly.pdbx_strand_id
1 'polypeptide(L)'
;MTQHYLKSLIDRSDKYLKDNLTQSQYDDLISRIDYIYALTDTDEIVQEFCKTYIQFVKEVHQSQYAYDDKLDDFITSSNSSKKLIWGDCYDVLKAMKNESVQCMVTSPPYYNARSYAQWENITTYLDDMEKILRECYRVLDNHRVFVFNVGDIYDNDHLDTTASWGKRRLPLGAYFISLFEKIGFTFVDDIIWDKGEVQSERHKNGNRPYPFYQYPMNCYEHILIFHKHRVDELRYPCPICGSLNVNNNSFTEKGLLSWECKNKDCFSRSESNRGKRYTAKTINTQSDIKNNGSEIDNDFIYSWRRDIKKLTPVIKVNSKGINTLGHTAPFPSEIPEFATRMFSYVGDVVLDPFSGLGTSLRTASALGRVGIGIERDETLKESVYDFVGGFFLDEYQFKQKTE
;
A
#
# COMPACT_ATOMS: atom_id res chain seq x y z
N MET A 1 -25.11 14.08 -40.35
CA MET A 1 -24.56 14.52 -39.06
C MET A 1 -23.68 13.41 -38.54
N THR A 2 -22.40 13.68 -38.33
CA THR A 2 -21.46 12.72 -37.75
C THR A 2 -21.94 12.35 -36.35
N GLN A 3 -22.10 11.06 -36.06
CA GLN A 3 -22.53 10.59 -34.76
C GLN A 3 -21.47 10.96 -33.69
N HIS A 4 -21.90 11.47 -32.54
CA HIS A 4 -21.00 11.80 -31.43
C HIS A 4 -20.15 10.57 -31.03
N TYR A 5 -18.86 10.76 -30.75
CA TYR A 5 -17.95 9.63 -30.52
C TYR A 5 -18.37 8.80 -29.30
N LEU A 6 -18.72 9.45 -28.18
CA LEU A 6 -19.24 8.76 -26.99
C LEU A 6 -20.43 7.86 -27.30
N LYS A 7 -21.40 8.33 -28.11
CA LYS A 7 -22.56 7.51 -28.50
C LYS A 7 -22.09 6.24 -29.22
N SER A 8 -21.13 6.38 -30.12
CA SER A 8 -20.53 5.24 -30.81
C SER A 8 -19.82 4.28 -29.86
N LEU A 9 -19.17 4.76 -28.80
CA LEU A 9 -18.55 3.92 -27.76
C LEU A 9 -19.58 3.11 -26.98
N ILE A 10 -20.65 3.77 -26.55
CA ILE A 10 -21.74 3.14 -25.80
C ILE A 10 -22.45 2.12 -26.67
N ASP A 11 -22.83 2.46 -27.90
CA ASP A 11 -23.48 1.53 -28.84
C ASP A 11 -22.64 0.25 -29.07
N ARG A 12 -21.31 0.38 -29.16
CA ARG A 12 -20.39 -0.76 -29.32
C ARG A 12 -20.24 -1.61 -28.05
N SER A 13 -20.48 -1.01 -26.89
CA SER A 13 -20.28 -1.63 -25.58
C SER A 13 -21.60 -2.06 -24.92
N ASP A 14 -22.73 -1.63 -25.45
CA ASP A 14 -24.08 -1.75 -24.88
C ASP A 14 -24.43 -3.18 -24.48
N LYS A 15 -24.21 -4.13 -25.40
CA LYS A 15 -24.46 -5.54 -25.12
C LYS A 15 -23.65 -6.03 -23.91
N TYR A 16 -22.35 -5.76 -23.88
CA TYR A 16 -21.49 -6.17 -22.77
C TYR A 16 -21.93 -5.52 -21.45
N LEU A 17 -22.24 -4.22 -21.48
CA LEU A 17 -22.68 -3.49 -20.30
C LEU A 17 -23.99 -4.07 -19.74
N LYS A 18 -24.99 -4.32 -20.58
CA LYS A 18 -26.28 -4.91 -20.18
C LYS A 18 -26.15 -6.36 -19.70
N ASP A 19 -25.22 -7.13 -20.27
CA ASP A 19 -24.99 -8.51 -19.88
C ASP A 19 -24.26 -8.63 -18.51
N ASN A 20 -23.54 -7.59 -18.07
CA ASN A 20 -22.65 -7.66 -16.89
C ASN A 20 -22.98 -6.65 -15.78
N LEU A 21 -23.85 -5.67 -16.02
CA LEU A 21 -24.29 -4.70 -15.02
C LEU A 21 -25.77 -4.91 -14.72
N THR A 22 -26.16 -4.68 -13.46
CA THR A 22 -27.58 -4.53 -13.13
C THR A 22 -28.16 -3.28 -13.77
N GLN A 23 -29.49 -3.20 -13.92
CA GLN A 23 -30.13 -2.03 -14.51
C GLN A 23 -29.76 -0.73 -13.78
N SER A 24 -29.75 -0.75 -12.43
CA SER A 24 -29.37 0.42 -11.62
C SER A 24 -27.91 0.84 -11.85
N GLN A 25 -27.00 -0.12 -12.01
CA GLN A 25 -25.58 0.15 -12.29
C GLN A 25 -25.38 0.70 -13.70
N TYR A 26 -26.12 0.18 -14.68
CA TYR A 26 -26.12 0.71 -16.04
C TYR A 26 -26.61 2.16 -16.07
N ASP A 27 -27.73 2.45 -15.42
CA ASP A 27 -28.31 3.80 -15.40
C ASP A 27 -27.39 4.80 -14.67
N ASP A 28 -26.77 4.39 -13.56
CA ASP A 28 -25.74 5.18 -12.86
C ASP A 28 -24.55 5.50 -13.78
N LEU A 29 -23.99 4.49 -14.46
CA LEU A 29 -22.89 4.70 -15.42
C LEU A 29 -23.28 5.70 -16.51
N ILE A 30 -24.46 5.55 -17.12
CA ILE A 30 -24.94 6.45 -18.17
C ILE A 30 -25.10 7.88 -17.65
N SER A 31 -25.64 8.06 -16.44
CA SER A 31 -25.76 9.37 -15.81
C SER A 31 -24.39 10.03 -15.55
N ARG A 32 -23.38 9.26 -15.13
CA ARG A 32 -22.04 9.77 -14.83
C ARG A 32 -21.29 10.25 -16.06
N ILE A 33 -21.51 9.62 -17.22
CA ILE A 33 -20.84 9.97 -18.47
C ILE A 33 -21.60 11.03 -19.28
N ASP A 34 -22.78 11.47 -18.83
CA ASP A 34 -23.64 12.36 -19.61
C ASP A 34 -22.95 13.70 -19.95
N TYR A 35 -22.17 14.25 -19.01
CA TYR A 35 -21.42 15.49 -19.24
C TYR A 35 -20.40 15.39 -20.39
N ILE A 36 -19.93 14.19 -20.72
CA ILE A 36 -18.96 13.94 -21.79
C ILE A 36 -19.57 14.23 -23.17
N TYR A 37 -20.91 14.25 -23.31
CA TYR A 37 -21.58 14.67 -24.55
C TYR A 37 -21.37 16.16 -24.90
N ALA A 38 -20.91 16.98 -23.94
CA ALA A 38 -20.54 18.36 -24.20
C ALA A 38 -19.13 18.50 -24.82
N LEU A 39 -18.29 17.47 -24.72
CA LEU A 39 -16.94 17.46 -25.27
C LEU A 39 -16.98 17.19 -26.77
N THR A 40 -16.01 17.73 -27.51
CA THR A 40 -15.94 17.57 -28.97
C THR A 40 -14.64 16.92 -29.43
N ASP A 41 -13.57 17.07 -28.65
CA ASP A 41 -12.30 16.42 -28.90
C ASP A 41 -12.39 14.93 -28.58
N THR A 42 -11.93 14.09 -29.50
CA THR A 42 -12.08 12.63 -29.39
C THR A 42 -11.15 12.04 -28.34
N ASP A 43 -9.94 12.58 -28.20
CA ASP A 43 -8.98 12.10 -27.22
C ASP A 43 -9.45 12.46 -25.80
N GLU A 44 -9.96 13.68 -25.60
CA GLU A 44 -10.57 14.11 -24.34
C GLU A 44 -11.78 13.24 -23.96
N ILE A 45 -12.67 12.94 -24.92
CA ILE A 45 -13.80 12.01 -24.70
C ILE A 45 -13.32 10.63 -24.24
N VAL A 46 -12.29 10.07 -24.90
CA VAL A 46 -11.74 8.75 -24.53
C VAL A 46 -11.16 8.78 -23.13
N GLN A 47 -10.39 9.82 -22.80
CA GLN A 47 -9.75 9.98 -21.49
C GLN A 47 -10.79 10.08 -20.37
N GLU A 48 -11.77 10.98 -20.51
CA GLU A 48 -12.81 11.18 -19.50
C GLU A 48 -13.73 9.96 -19.37
N PHE A 49 -14.04 9.27 -20.48
CA PHE A 49 -14.79 8.01 -20.41
C PHE A 49 -14.01 6.92 -19.67
N CYS A 50 -12.72 6.71 -20.02
CA CYS A 50 -11.90 5.70 -19.36
C CYS A 50 -11.76 5.97 -17.86
N LYS A 51 -11.48 7.23 -17.49
CA LYS A 51 -11.39 7.67 -16.09
C LYS A 51 -12.69 7.40 -15.33
N THR A 52 -13.82 7.83 -15.89
CA THR A 52 -15.15 7.67 -15.27
C THR A 52 -15.53 6.19 -15.13
N TYR A 53 -15.30 5.41 -16.17
CA TYR A 53 -15.63 3.98 -16.17
C TYR A 53 -14.77 3.19 -15.18
N ILE A 54 -13.47 3.47 -15.10
CA ILE A 54 -12.56 2.80 -14.15
C ILE A 54 -12.95 3.12 -12.71
N GLN A 55 -13.29 4.39 -12.44
CA GLN A 55 -13.79 4.79 -11.13
C GLN A 55 -15.12 4.10 -10.79
N PHE A 56 -16.04 3.99 -11.75
CA PHE A 56 -17.28 3.25 -11.60
C PHE A 56 -17.04 1.76 -11.27
N VAL A 57 -16.14 1.08 -12.00
CA VAL A 57 -15.79 -0.33 -11.73
C VAL A 57 -15.28 -0.51 -10.30
N LYS A 58 -14.42 0.41 -9.85
CA LYS A 58 -13.90 0.42 -8.48
C LYS A 58 -15.03 0.57 -7.46
N GLU A 59 -15.93 1.53 -7.66
CA GLU A 59 -17.05 1.78 -6.73
C GLU A 59 -18.06 0.62 -6.68
N VAL A 60 -18.32 -0.02 -7.82
CA VAL A 60 -19.13 -1.25 -7.85
C VAL A 60 -18.50 -2.33 -6.97
N HIS A 61 -17.18 -2.48 -7.00
CA HIS A 61 -16.50 -3.41 -6.09
C HIS A 61 -16.53 -2.94 -4.63
N GLN A 62 -16.31 -1.65 -4.37
CA GLN A 62 -16.35 -1.09 -3.01
C GLN A 62 -17.72 -1.24 -2.34
N SER A 63 -18.82 -1.14 -3.09
CA SER A 63 -20.19 -1.24 -2.56
C SER A 63 -20.54 -2.59 -1.93
N GLN A 64 -19.70 -3.62 -2.14
CA GLN A 64 -19.86 -4.94 -1.54
C GLN A 64 -19.36 -5.00 -0.09
N TYR A 65 -18.73 -3.93 0.40
CA TYR A 65 -18.09 -3.87 1.71
C TYR A 65 -18.67 -2.75 2.55
N ALA A 66 -19.04 -3.07 3.79
CA ALA A 66 -19.39 -2.06 4.78
C ALA A 66 -18.14 -1.28 5.22
N TYR A 67 -18.33 -0.02 5.59
CA TYR A 67 -17.32 0.86 6.17
C TYR A 67 -18.01 1.87 7.11
N ASP A 68 -17.25 2.61 7.93
CA ASP A 68 -17.79 3.68 8.77
C ASP A 68 -17.70 5.03 8.05
N ASP A 69 -18.85 5.64 7.77
CA ASP A 69 -18.92 6.91 7.03
C ASP A 69 -18.17 8.06 7.73
N LYS A 70 -18.17 8.11 9.07
CA LYS A 70 -17.48 9.19 9.80
C LYS A 70 -15.97 9.05 9.68
N LEU A 71 -15.48 7.82 9.65
CA LEU A 71 -14.07 7.56 9.41
C LEU A 71 -13.68 7.90 7.97
N ASP A 72 -14.51 7.55 6.99
CA ASP A 72 -14.28 7.90 5.57
C ASP A 72 -14.28 9.42 5.35
N ASP A 73 -15.23 10.14 5.96
CA ASP A 73 -15.30 11.61 5.94
C ASP A 73 -14.03 12.24 6.53
N PHE A 74 -13.53 11.71 7.65
CA PHE A 74 -12.28 12.16 8.24
C PHE A 74 -11.09 11.93 7.30
N ILE A 75 -10.98 10.72 6.75
CA ILE A 75 -9.90 10.33 5.84
C ILE A 75 -9.89 11.18 4.57
N THR A 76 -11.06 11.49 4.01
CA THR A 76 -11.19 12.20 2.74
C THR A 76 -11.24 13.72 2.89
N SER A 77 -11.44 14.24 4.10
CA SER A 77 -11.46 15.69 4.36
C SER A 77 -10.18 16.39 3.91
N SER A 78 -10.32 17.57 3.31
CA SER A 78 -9.21 18.39 2.80
C SER A 78 -8.56 19.32 3.84
N ASN A 79 -8.91 19.16 5.12
CA ASN A 79 -8.45 20.03 6.21
C ASN A 79 -6.94 19.91 6.45
N SER A 80 -6.42 18.69 6.39
CA SER A 80 -5.00 18.39 6.46
C SER A 80 -4.61 17.17 5.64
N SER A 81 -3.37 17.19 5.12
CA SER A 81 -2.72 16.03 4.51
C SER A 81 -2.01 15.12 5.51
N LYS A 82 -1.99 15.47 6.81
CA LYS A 82 -1.50 14.61 7.90
C LYS A 82 -2.68 14.19 8.75
N LYS A 83 -2.94 12.89 8.80
CA LYS A 83 -4.09 12.32 9.51
C LYS A 83 -3.63 11.22 10.45
N LEU A 84 -4.01 11.32 11.71
CA LEU A 84 -3.71 10.32 12.73
C LEU A 84 -5.02 9.75 13.28
N ILE A 85 -5.11 8.43 13.33
CA ILE A 85 -6.25 7.73 13.89
C ILE A 85 -5.79 7.01 15.15
N TRP A 86 -6.39 7.38 16.29
CA TRP A 86 -6.15 6.71 17.56
C TRP A 86 -7.09 5.52 17.69
N GLY A 87 -6.54 4.30 17.77
CA GLY A 87 -7.32 3.07 17.90
C GLY A 87 -6.53 1.80 17.59
N ASP A 88 -7.15 0.64 17.81
CA ASP A 88 -6.59 -0.63 17.38
C ASP A 88 -6.57 -0.74 15.85
N CYS A 89 -5.42 -1.08 15.28
CA CYS A 89 -5.23 -1.12 13.84
C CYS A 89 -6.19 -2.07 13.12
N TYR A 90 -6.53 -3.22 13.72
CA TYR A 90 -7.44 -4.18 13.10
C TYR A 90 -8.84 -3.59 13.00
N ASP A 91 -9.34 -2.99 14.09
CA ASP A 91 -10.68 -2.40 14.13
C ASP A 91 -10.81 -1.18 13.21
N VAL A 92 -9.79 -0.32 13.19
CA VAL A 92 -9.75 0.84 12.29
C VAL A 92 -9.72 0.38 10.84
N LEU A 93 -8.82 -0.53 10.46
CA LEU A 93 -8.73 -1.05 9.10
C LEU A 93 -10.06 -1.68 8.67
N LYS A 94 -10.68 -2.49 9.54
CA LYS A 94 -12.00 -3.10 9.28
C LYS A 94 -13.10 -2.07 9.00
N ALA A 95 -13.04 -0.91 9.64
CA ALA A 95 -13.98 0.19 9.41
C ALA A 95 -13.62 1.07 8.20
N MET A 96 -12.41 0.98 7.65
CA MET A 96 -12.02 1.74 6.46
C MET A 96 -12.69 1.19 5.20
N LYS A 97 -12.98 2.10 4.26
CA LYS A 97 -13.51 1.78 2.93
C LYS A 97 -12.56 0.87 2.15
N ASN A 98 -13.12 -0.14 1.49
CA ASN A 98 -12.37 -1.06 0.62
C ASN A 98 -11.61 -0.28 -0.47
N GLU A 99 -10.43 -0.71 -0.87
CA GLU A 99 -9.62 -0.08 -1.96
C GLU A 99 -9.45 1.45 -1.87
N SER A 100 -9.38 2.00 -0.66
CA SER A 100 -9.28 3.44 -0.42
C SER A 100 -7.83 3.95 -0.39
N VAL A 101 -6.84 3.07 -0.22
CA VAL A 101 -5.43 3.44 0.01
C VAL A 101 -4.57 3.16 -1.22
N GLN A 102 -3.73 4.10 -1.65
CA GLN A 102 -2.94 3.92 -2.90
C GLN A 102 -1.51 3.42 -2.67
N CYS A 103 -0.97 3.54 -1.47
CA CYS A 103 0.31 2.95 -1.08
C CYS A 103 0.32 2.66 0.43
N MET A 104 0.97 1.59 0.84
CA MET A 104 1.22 1.31 2.26
C MET A 104 2.71 1.21 2.54
N VAL A 105 3.12 1.79 3.67
CA VAL A 105 4.47 1.63 4.20
C VAL A 105 4.41 1.54 5.72
N THR A 106 5.02 0.50 6.28
CA THR A 106 4.97 0.27 7.72
C THR A 106 6.12 -0.59 8.22
N SER A 107 6.20 -0.71 9.55
CA SER A 107 6.96 -1.72 10.26
C SER A 107 6.07 -2.27 11.38
N PRO A 108 5.79 -3.59 11.41
CA PRO A 108 4.91 -4.14 12.43
C PRO A 108 5.56 -4.07 13.82
N PRO A 109 4.76 -4.18 14.90
CA PRO A 109 5.32 -4.51 16.20
C PRO A 109 6.00 -5.89 16.11
N TYR A 110 7.30 -5.96 16.36
CA TYR A 110 8.02 -7.22 16.32
C TYR A 110 7.64 -8.07 17.53
N TYR A 111 7.46 -9.37 17.30
CA TYR A 111 7.05 -10.35 18.31
C TYR A 111 7.82 -10.19 19.63
N ASN A 112 7.09 -9.82 20.68
CA ASN A 112 7.55 -9.62 22.07
C ASN A 112 8.81 -8.75 22.25
N ALA A 113 9.22 -8.00 21.23
CA ALA A 113 10.39 -7.12 21.27
C ALA A 113 10.15 -5.85 22.11
N ARG A 114 8.89 -5.62 22.52
CA ARG A 114 8.41 -4.41 23.21
C ARG A 114 7.42 -4.77 24.32
N SER A 115 7.43 -3.99 25.40
CA SER A 115 6.58 -4.25 26.58
C SER A 115 5.09 -4.02 26.37
N TYR A 116 4.69 -3.22 25.37
CA TYR A 116 3.30 -2.83 25.13
C TYR A 116 2.51 -3.84 24.26
N ALA A 117 3.18 -4.82 23.68
CA ALA A 117 2.54 -5.88 22.89
C ALA A 117 3.22 -7.21 23.22
N GLN A 118 2.45 -8.13 23.79
CA GLN A 118 2.91 -9.44 24.22
C GLN A 118 1.94 -10.50 23.71
N TRP A 119 2.49 -11.47 23.00
CA TRP A 119 1.78 -12.65 22.52
C TRP A 119 2.27 -13.88 23.27
N GLU A 120 1.39 -14.86 23.42
CA GLU A 120 1.69 -16.10 24.14
C GLU A 120 2.80 -16.89 23.43
N ASN A 121 2.70 -16.99 22.10
CA ASN A 121 3.66 -17.70 21.26
C ASN A 121 3.71 -17.11 19.85
N ILE A 122 4.70 -17.53 19.06
CA ILE A 122 4.88 -17.03 17.68
C ILE A 122 3.67 -17.30 16.79
N THR A 123 2.91 -18.37 17.01
CA THR A 123 1.70 -18.69 16.23
C THR A 123 0.61 -17.66 16.49
N THR A 124 0.30 -17.35 17.76
CA THR A 124 -0.71 -16.33 18.11
C THR A 124 -0.37 -14.96 17.54
N TYR A 125 0.92 -14.62 17.49
CA TYR A 125 1.40 -13.41 16.82
C TYR A 125 1.13 -13.42 15.32
N LEU A 126 1.50 -14.50 14.63
CA LEU A 126 1.30 -14.62 13.19
C LEU A 126 -0.20 -14.65 12.83
N ASP A 127 -1.05 -15.26 13.67
CA ASP A 127 -2.50 -15.28 13.48
C ASP A 127 -3.12 -13.88 13.62
N ASP A 128 -2.66 -13.07 14.58
CA ASP A 128 -3.10 -11.68 14.72
C ASP A 128 -2.62 -10.81 13.56
N MET A 129 -1.35 -10.98 13.16
CA MET A 129 -0.82 -10.32 11.97
C MET A 129 -1.59 -10.72 10.71
N GLU A 130 -2.01 -11.99 10.58
CA GLU A 130 -2.82 -12.45 9.45
C GLU A 130 -4.14 -11.69 9.35
N LYS A 131 -4.85 -11.50 10.48
CA LYS A 131 -6.11 -10.75 10.51
C LYS A 131 -5.91 -9.31 10.05
N ILE A 132 -4.88 -8.64 10.56
CA ILE A 132 -4.56 -7.26 10.20
C ILE A 132 -4.19 -7.16 8.72
N LEU A 133 -3.31 -8.04 8.24
CA LEU A 133 -2.84 -8.01 6.85
C LEU A 133 -3.94 -8.35 5.84
N ARG A 134 -4.96 -9.13 6.22
CA ARG A 134 -6.17 -9.34 5.39
C ARG A 134 -6.94 -8.05 5.21
N GLU A 135 -7.09 -7.25 6.27
CA GLU A 135 -7.71 -5.92 6.16
C GLU A 135 -6.82 -4.94 5.39
N CYS A 136 -5.49 -5.00 5.54
CA CYS A 136 -4.57 -4.25 4.67
C CYS A 136 -4.76 -4.62 3.20
N TYR A 137 -4.88 -5.91 2.86
CA TYR A 137 -5.16 -6.34 1.49
C TYR A 137 -6.49 -5.78 0.99
N ARG A 138 -7.53 -5.76 1.83
CA ARG A 138 -8.84 -5.21 1.46
C ARG A 138 -8.73 -3.70 1.15
N VAL A 139 -8.20 -2.90 2.07
CA VAL A 139 -8.21 -1.43 1.95
C VAL A 139 -7.18 -0.88 0.96
N LEU A 140 -6.10 -1.62 0.65
CA LEU A 140 -5.16 -1.24 -0.41
C LEU A 140 -5.87 -1.29 -1.77
N ASP A 141 -5.70 -0.28 -2.60
CA ASP A 141 -6.33 -0.19 -3.93
C ASP A 141 -5.76 -1.25 -4.89
N ASN A 142 -6.54 -1.67 -5.88
CA ASN A 142 -6.10 -2.74 -6.77
C ASN A 142 -4.86 -2.31 -7.58
N HIS A 143 -3.94 -3.24 -7.78
CA HIS A 143 -2.66 -3.01 -8.47
C HIS A 143 -1.71 -2.02 -7.78
N ARG A 144 -1.87 -1.80 -6.47
CA ARG A 144 -0.96 -0.98 -5.65
C ARG A 144 0.01 -1.82 -4.82
N VAL A 145 0.93 -1.12 -4.17
CA VAL A 145 2.11 -1.67 -3.50
C VAL A 145 2.03 -1.50 -1.99
N PHE A 146 2.48 -2.51 -1.28
CA PHE A 146 2.75 -2.47 0.15
C PHE A 146 4.24 -2.70 0.38
N VAL A 147 4.92 -1.69 0.94
CA VAL A 147 6.30 -1.76 1.44
C VAL A 147 6.29 -2.10 2.92
N PHE A 148 6.93 -3.21 3.30
CA PHE A 148 6.85 -3.74 4.66
C PHE A 148 8.26 -3.93 5.23
N ASN A 149 8.63 -3.09 6.19
CA ASN A 149 9.91 -3.18 6.87
C ASN A 149 9.83 -4.18 8.03
N VAL A 150 10.68 -5.21 8.04
CA VAL A 150 10.73 -6.18 9.13
C VAL A 150 12.14 -6.72 9.37
N GLY A 151 12.52 -6.83 10.64
CA GLY A 151 13.77 -7.42 11.08
C GLY A 151 13.57 -8.78 11.70
N ASP A 152 14.49 -9.70 11.42
CA ASP A 152 14.59 -10.92 12.22
C ASP A 152 14.96 -10.58 13.66
N ILE A 153 14.42 -11.35 14.60
CA ILE A 153 14.66 -11.16 16.03
C ILE A 153 15.29 -12.40 16.65
N TYR A 154 15.94 -12.22 17.80
CA TYR A 154 16.42 -13.31 18.62
C TYR A 154 15.54 -13.43 19.87
N ASP A 155 14.66 -14.44 19.90
CA ASP A 155 13.81 -14.72 21.06
C ASP A 155 13.40 -16.20 21.17
N ASN A 156 12.62 -16.53 22.21
CA ASN A 156 11.91 -17.79 22.35
C ASN A 156 10.61 -17.76 21.54
N ASP A 157 10.34 -18.80 20.74
CA ASP A 157 9.06 -18.92 20.02
C ASP A 157 7.87 -19.30 20.92
N HIS A 158 8.15 -19.83 22.11
CA HIS A 158 7.18 -20.30 23.09
C HIS A 158 6.19 -21.34 22.53
N LEU A 159 6.65 -22.21 21.62
CA LEU A 159 5.81 -23.28 21.05
C LEU A 159 5.71 -24.49 22.00
N ASP A 160 6.76 -25.31 22.06
CA ASP A 160 6.76 -26.53 22.88
C ASP A 160 7.56 -26.37 24.18
N THR A 161 8.55 -25.49 24.15
CA THR A 161 9.50 -25.29 25.26
C THR A 161 9.91 -23.83 25.36
N THR A 162 10.40 -23.43 26.53
CA THR A 162 11.03 -22.11 26.72
C THR A 162 12.48 -22.32 27.15
N ALA A 163 13.42 -21.82 26.36
CA ALA A 163 14.84 -21.95 26.66
C ALA A 163 15.32 -20.76 27.51
N SER A 164 15.76 -21.04 28.73
CA SER A 164 16.35 -20.04 29.63
C SER A 164 17.77 -19.62 29.21
N TRP A 165 18.48 -20.51 28.51
CA TRP A 165 19.92 -20.37 28.21
C TRP A 165 20.23 -20.08 26.73
N GLY A 166 19.24 -20.07 25.84
CA GLY A 166 19.47 -19.87 24.42
C GLY A 166 18.22 -19.45 23.67
N LYS A 167 18.13 -18.16 23.36
CA LYS A 167 17.16 -17.65 22.38
C LYS A 167 17.59 -18.08 20.96
N ARG A 168 16.64 -18.29 20.05
CA ARG A 168 16.96 -18.60 18.65
C ARG A 168 16.62 -17.42 17.74
N ARG A 169 17.18 -17.42 16.53
CA ARG A 169 16.75 -16.49 15.49
C ARG A 169 15.36 -16.90 14.99
N LEU A 170 14.42 -15.96 15.06
CA LEU A 170 13.09 -16.06 14.48
C LEU A 170 13.13 -15.30 13.14
N PRO A 171 13.03 -16.00 12.00
CA PRO A 171 13.13 -15.41 10.67
C PRO A 171 11.81 -14.72 10.28
N LEU A 172 11.49 -13.60 10.94
CA LEU A 172 10.24 -12.88 10.73
C LEU A 172 10.06 -12.49 9.26
N GLY A 173 11.13 -12.10 8.56
CA GLY A 173 11.06 -11.80 7.12
C GLY A 173 10.46 -12.96 6.32
N ALA A 174 10.95 -14.19 6.54
CA ALA A 174 10.43 -15.38 5.87
C ALA A 174 8.96 -15.70 6.25
N TYR A 175 8.61 -15.53 7.52
CA TYR A 175 7.23 -15.76 7.99
C TYR A 175 6.25 -14.77 7.37
N PHE A 176 6.61 -13.49 7.29
CA PHE A 176 5.76 -12.48 6.66
C PHE A 176 5.64 -12.69 5.15
N ILE A 177 6.72 -13.03 4.43
CA ILE A 177 6.60 -13.37 2.99
C ILE A 177 5.58 -14.48 2.77
N SER A 178 5.67 -15.57 3.54
CA SER A 178 4.70 -16.67 3.45
C SER A 178 3.28 -16.23 3.78
N LEU A 179 3.12 -15.35 4.76
CA LEU A 179 1.82 -14.88 5.21
C LEU A 179 1.15 -13.96 4.17
N PHE A 180 1.90 -13.02 3.59
CA PHE A 180 1.43 -12.13 2.53
C PHE A 180 0.98 -12.94 1.29
N GLU A 181 1.78 -13.91 0.85
CA GLU A 181 1.45 -14.80 -0.29
C GLU A 181 0.19 -15.64 -0.03
N LYS A 182 -0.01 -16.12 1.21
CA LYS A 182 -1.21 -16.84 1.66
C LYS A 182 -2.46 -15.95 1.56
N ILE A 183 -2.34 -14.67 1.90
CA ILE A 183 -3.46 -13.71 1.88
C ILE A 183 -3.87 -13.35 0.44
N GLY A 184 -2.91 -13.31 -0.48
CA GLY A 184 -3.15 -13.01 -1.90
C GLY A 184 -2.25 -11.93 -2.48
N PHE A 185 -1.37 -11.33 -1.68
CA PHE A 185 -0.30 -10.50 -2.22
C PHE A 185 0.66 -11.34 -3.07
N THR A 186 1.40 -10.65 -3.94
CA THR A 186 2.55 -11.21 -4.65
C THR A 186 3.81 -10.59 -4.09
N PHE A 187 4.75 -11.41 -3.60
CA PHE A 187 6.09 -10.96 -3.24
C PHE A 187 6.86 -10.56 -4.51
N VAL A 188 7.46 -9.37 -4.49
CA VAL A 188 8.14 -8.78 -5.65
C VAL A 188 9.64 -8.71 -5.43
N ASP A 189 10.05 -8.16 -4.28
CA ASP A 189 11.46 -7.90 -3.99
C ASP A 189 11.73 -7.79 -2.49
N ASP A 190 13.00 -7.92 -2.12
CA ASP A 190 13.52 -7.75 -0.76
C ASP A 190 14.75 -6.85 -0.79
N ILE A 191 14.56 -5.59 -0.41
CA ILE A 191 15.66 -4.63 -0.28
C ILE A 191 16.22 -4.76 1.14
N ILE A 192 17.51 -5.08 1.23
CA ILE A 192 18.22 -5.21 2.50
C ILE A 192 18.63 -3.82 2.99
N TRP A 193 18.01 -3.38 4.08
CA TRP A 193 18.45 -2.20 4.82
C TRP A 193 19.66 -2.57 5.69
N ASP A 194 20.87 -2.21 5.24
CA ASP A 194 22.08 -2.28 6.05
C ASP A 194 22.10 -1.14 7.07
N LYS A 195 21.99 -1.50 8.36
CA LYS A 195 21.98 -0.57 9.50
C LYS A 195 23.39 -0.10 9.87
N GLY A 196 24.43 -0.65 9.23
CA GLY A 196 25.83 -0.43 9.56
C GLY A 196 26.25 -1.29 10.76
N GLU A 197 26.68 -0.63 11.84
CA GLU A 197 27.23 -1.34 12.99
C GLU A 197 26.17 -2.09 13.80
N VAL A 198 26.59 -3.21 14.40
CA VAL A 198 25.74 -4.04 15.26
C VAL A 198 25.30 -3.23 16.48
N GLN A 199 23.99 -3.07 16.66
CA GLN A 199 23.43 -2.26 17.76
C GLN A 199 23.44 -2.95 19.14
N SER A 200 24.27 -3.97 19.33
CA SER A 200 24.31 -4.79 20.55
C SER A 200 25.74 -5.21 20.90
N GLU A 201 26.10 -4.96 22.16
CA GLU A 201 27.34 -5.43 22.80
C GLU A 201 27.22 -6.83 23.44
N ARG A 202 26.01 -7.42 23.42
CA ARG A 202 25.80 -8.78 23.96
C ARG A 202 26.50 -9.78 23.03
N HIS A 203 27.19 -10.75 23.61
CA HIS A 203 28.00 -11.78 22.94
C HIS A 203 29.47 -11.46 22.64
N LYS A 204 30.13 -10.51 23.30
CA LYS A 204 31.60 -10.52 23.36
C LYS A 204 32.07 -11.51 24.43
N ASN A 205 32.21 -12.81 24.09
CA ASN A 205 32.95 -13.72 24.98
C ASN A 205 34.41 -13.31 24.90
N GLY A 206 34.97 -12.87 26.04
CA GLY A 206 36.38 -12.52 26.13
C GLY A 206 37.28 -13.67 25.66
N ASN A 207 38.22 -13.31 24.79
CA ASN A 207 39.52 -13.96 24.52
C ASN A 207 39.59 -15.48 24.23
N ARG A 208 38.48 -16.19 23.95
CA ARG A 208 38.55 -17.62 23.58
C ARG A 208 38.03 -17.86 22.16
N PRO A 209 38.90 -17.84 21.14
CA PRO A 209 38.49 -17.95 19.75
C PRO A 209 38.21 -19.38 19.27
N TYR A 210 38.08 -20.38 20.15
CA TYR A 210 37.86 -21.77 19.74
C TYR A 210 37.19 -22.68 20.78
N PRO A 211 36.31 -23.60 20.30
CA PRO A 211 35.51 -23.45 19.08
C PRO A 211 34.55 -22.26 19.25
N PHE A 212 34.44 -21.44 18.19
CA PHE A 212 33.70 -20.18 18.23
C PHE A 212 32.19 -20.45 18.14
N TYR A 213 31.52 -20.61 19.28
CA TYR A 213 30.06 -20.79 19.39
C TYR A 213 29.29 -19.47 19.36
N GLN A 214 29.73 -18.51 18.53
CA GLN A 214 29.10 -17.20 18.42
C GLN A 214 28.69 -16.95 16.98
N TYR A 215 27.42 -16.63 16.78
CA TYR A 215 26.86 -16.32 15.48
C TYR A 215 26.90 -14.82 15.21
N PRO A 216 27.07 -14.39 13.95
CA PRO A 216 26.93 -12.99 13.58
C PRO A 216 25.58 -12.42 14.02
N MET A 217 25.60 -11.18 14.49
CA MET A 217 24.40 -10.46 14.88
C MET A 217 23.69 -9.86 13.67
N ASN A 218 22.38 -9.59 13.81
CA ASN A 218 21.63 -8.90 12.77
C ASN A 218 22.13 -7.47 12.64
N CYS A 219 22.65 -7.14 11.46
CA CYS A 219 23.05 -5.80 11.05
C CYS A 219 22.12 -5.21 9.98
N TYR A 220 21.04 -5.92 9.65
CA TYR A 220 20.11 -5.51 8.61
C TYR A 220 18.65 -5.78 8.97
N GLU A 221 17.75 -5.12 8.25
CA GLU A 221 16.31 -5.40 8.21
C GLU A 221 15.88 -5.57 6.75
N HIS A 222 14.75 -6.24 6.53
CA HIS A 222 14.16 -6.44 5.22
C HIS A 222 13.18 -5.31 4.92
N ILE A 223 13.28 -4.71 3.74
CA ILE A 223 12.26 -3.85 3.15
C ILE A 223 11.59 -4.67 2.06
N LEU A 224 10.54 -5.39 2.44
CA LEU A 224 9.82 -6.31 1.57
C LEU A 224 8.83 -5.53 0.70
N ILE A 225 8.76 -5.87 -0.59
CA ILE A 225 7.85 -5.25 -1.55
C ILE A 225 6.79 -6.26 -1.98
N PHE A 226 5.53 -5.88 -1.80
CA PHE A 226 4.38 -6.71 -2.16
C PHE A 226 3.42 -5.96 -3.10
N HIS A 227 2.88 -6.67 -4.09
CA HIS A 227 1.82 -6.17 -4.95
C HIS A 227 0.47 -6.81 -4.62
N LYS A 228 -0.59 -5.99 -4.61
CA LYS A 228 -1.97 -6.48 -4.61
C LYS A 228 -2.49 -6.61 -6.04
N HIS A 229 -2.96 -7.79 -6.41
CA HIS A 229 -3.67 -8.03 -7.66
C HIS A 229 -4.93 -8.87 -7.41
N ARG A 230 -6.07 -8.20 -7.28
CA ARG A 230 -7.38 -8.84 -7.40
C ARG A 230 -7.70 -9.04 -8.88
N VAL A 231 -8.30 -10.18 -9.21
CA VAL A 231 -8.93 -10.41 -10.51
C VAL A 231 -10.17 -9.51 -10.63
N ASP A 232 -10.16 -8.61 -11.61
CA ASP A 232 -11.34 -7.83 -11.96
C ASP A 232 -12.24 -8.64 -12.92
N GLU A 233 -13.51 -8.77 -12.55
CA GLU A 233 -14.50 -9.46 -13.38
C GLU A 233 -15.00 -8.58 -14.53
N LEU A 234 -14.99 -7.25 -14.33
CA LEU A 234 -15.35 -6.28 -15.36
C LEU A 234 -14.14 -5.94 -16.24
N ARG A 235 -14.37 -5.82 -17.54
CA ARG A 235 -13.39 -5.39 -18.53
C ARG A 235 -12.98 -3.94 -18.32
N TYR A 236 -11.72 -3.65 -18.64
CA TYR A 236 -11.23 -2.28 -18.70
C TYR A 236 -11.30 -1.73 -20.14
N PRO A 237 -11.68 -0.46 -20.33
CA PRO A 237 -11.77 0.15 -21.65
C PRO A 237 -10.39 0.28 -22.28
N CYS A 238 -10.34 0.19 -23.62
CA CYS A 238 -9.09 0.37 -24.34
C CYS A 238 -8.56 1.80 -24.13
N PRO A 239 -7.31 1.99 -23.66
CA PRO A 239 -6.78 3.33 -23.36
C PRO A 239 -6.55 4.20 -24.60
N ILE A 240 -6.71 3.65 -25.81
CA ILE A 240 -6.55 4.37 -27.08
C ILE A 240 -7.89 4.82 -27.64
N CYS A 241 -8.93 4.01 -27.50
CA CYS A 241 -10.21 4.27 -28.18
C CYS A 241 -11.43 4.13 -27.27
N GLY A 242 -11.26 3.97 -25.96
CA GLY A 242 -12.35 3.85 -24.98
C GLY A 242 -13.19 2.57 -25.07
N SER A 243 -13.07 1.76 -26.11
CA SER A 243 -13.97 0.62 -26.33
C SER A 243 -13.80 -0.50 -25.29
N LEU A 244 -14.92 -1.06 -24.83
CA LEU A 244 -14.98 -2.29 -24.01
C LEU A 244 -15.07 -3.57 -24.85
N ASN A 245 -15.03 -3.44 -26.18
CA ASN A 245 -14.89 -4.57 -27.09
C ASN A 245 -13.44 -5.05 -27.11
N VAL A 246 -13.07 -5.75 -26.03
CA VAL A 246 -11.74 -6.30 -25.79
C VAL A 246 -11.84 -7.78 -25.45
N ASN A 247 -10.81 -8.55 -25.82
CA ASN A 247 -10.71 -9.95 -25.44
C ASN A 247 -9.80 -10.09 -24.23
N ASN A 248 -10.19 -10.98 -23.31
CA ASN A 248 -9.26 -11.52 -22.33
C ASN A 248 -8.17 -12.29 -23.09
N ASN A 249 -6.93 -11.90 -22.89
CA ASN A 249 -5.79 -12.51 -23.57
C ASN A 249 -5.14 -13.58 -22.67
N SER A 250 -4.64 -13.16 -21.50
CA SER A 250 -3.99 -14.04 -20.51
C SER A 250 -3.81 -13.32 -19.18
N PHE A 251 -3.49 -14.06 -18.12
CA PHE A 251 -2.90 -13.48 -16.91
C PHE A 251 -1.43 -13.15 -17.16
N THR A 252 -1.01 -11.91 -16.87
CA THR A 252 0.41 -11.50 -16.96
C THR A 252 1.15 -11.72 -15.66
N GLU A 253 0.44 -11.59 -14.54
CA GLU A 253 0.89 -11.87 -13.18
C GLU A 253 -0.25 -12.58 -12.43
N LYS A 254 0.03 -13.17 -11.26
CA LYS A 254 -1.01 -13.77 -10.39
C LYS A 254 -2.08 -12.72 -10.11
N GLY A 255 -3.32 -12.98 -10.54
CA GLY A 255 -4.45 -12.06 -10.36
C GLY A 255 -4.56 -10.91 -11.37
N LEU A 256 -3.57 -10.68 -12.24
CA LEU A 256 -3.57 -9.56 -13.20
C LEU A 256 -3.93 -10.01 -14.62
N LEU A 257 -5.12 -9.64 -15.08
CA LEU A 257 -5.57 -9.90 -16.45
C LEU A 257 -4.98 -8.90 -17.45
N SER A 258 -4.73 -9.39 -18.66
CA SER A 258 -4.45 -8.57 -19.84
C SER A 258 -5.56 -8.63 -20.86
N TRP A 259 -5.80 -7.47 -21.48
CA TRP A 259 -6.79 -7.29 -22.53
C TRP A 259 -6.13 -6.92 -23.85
N GLU A 260 -6.77 -7.31 -24.94
CA GLU A 260 -6.41 -6.87 -26.29
C GLU A 260 -7.61 -6.21 -26.97
N CYS A 261 -7.43 -4.99 -27.46
CA CYS A 261 -8.50 -4.24 -28.14
C CYS A 261 -8.94 -4.95 -29.43
N LYS A 262 -10.26 -5.18 -29.58
CA LYS A 262 -10.85 -5.76 -30.79
C LYS A 262 -11.62 -4.75 -31.64
N ASN A 263 -11.76 -3.51 -31.19
CA ASN A 263 -12.36 -2.43 -31.97
C ASN A 263 -11.58 -2.16 -33.26
N LYS A 264 -12.14 -2.54 -34.42
CA LYS A 264 -11.52 -2.40 -35.76
C LYS A 264 -11.18 -0.94 -36.10
N ASP A 265 -11.91 0.00 -35.51
CA ASP A 265 -11.72 1.44 -35.72
C ASP A 265 -10.85 2.09 -34.63
N CYS A 266 -10.08 1.30 -33.88
CA CYS A 266 -9.14 1.82 -32.89
C CYS A 266 -8.04 2.64 -33.58
N PHE A 267 -7.70 3.80 -33.02
CA PHE A 267 -6.74 4.76 -33.60
C PHE A 267 -5.31 4.21 -33.68
N SER A 268 -5.01 3.16 -32.92
CA SER A 268 -3.73 2.46 -32.95
C SER A 268 -3.96 0.97 -33.16
N ARG A 269 -3.52 0.46 -34.32
CA ARG A 269 -3.47 -0.97 -34.67
C ARG A 269 -2.14 -1.29 -35.33
N SER A 270 -1.65 -2.52 -35.16
CA SER A 270 -0.41 -2.98 -35.81
C SER A 270 -0.58 -3.18 -37.32
N GLU A 271 0.54 -3.36 -38.03
CA GLU A 271 0.55 -3.74 -39.46
C GLU A 271 -0.21 -5.04 -39.72
N SER A 272 -0.16 -5.99 -38.78
CA SER A 272 -0.94 -7.24 -38.79
C SER A 272 -2.40 -7.06 -38.32
N ASN A 273 -2.88 -5.83 -38.24
CA ASN A 273 -4.22 -5.44 -37.79
C ASN A 273 -4.56 -5.95 -36.36
N ARG A 274 -3.59 -5.96 -35.46
CA ARG A 274 -3.76 -6.37 -34.06
C ARG A 274 -3.93 -5.15 -33.16
N GLY A 275 -4.80 -5.24 -32.16
CA GLY A 275 -5.05 -4.15 -31.22
C GLY A 275 -3.98 -4.05 -30.12
N LYS A 276 -3.94 -2.89 -29.45
CA LYS A 276 -3.07 -2.67 -28.29
C LYS A 276 -3.40 -3.67 -27.17
N ARG A 277 -2.36 -4.25 -26.56
CA ARG A 277 -2.46 -5.02 -25.32
C ARG A 277 -2.19 -4.14 -24.11
N TYR A 278 -2.95 -4.32 -23.04
CA TYR A 278 -2.84 -3.53 -21.82
C TYR A 278 -3.40 -4.29 -20.62
N THR A 279 -3.06 -3.81 -19.42
CA THR A 279 -3.61 -4.28 -18.13
C THR A 279 -4.09 -3.08 -17.31
N ALA A 280 -4.88 -3.35 -16.27
CA ALA A 280 -5.42 -2.30 -15.41
C ALA A 280 -4.28 -1.66 -14.59
N LYS A 281 -3.28 -2.46 -14.21
CA LYS A 281 -1.99 -1.99 -13.70
C LYS A 281 -1.34 -0.96 -14.63
N THR A 282 -1.15 -1.27 -15.92
CA THR A 282 -0.54 -0.30 -16.86
C THR A 282 -1.36 0.97 -17.03
N ILE A 283 -2.69 0.88 -17.02
CA ILE A 283 -3.55 2.07 -17.06
C ILE A 283 -3.38 2.89 -15.77
N ASN A 284 -3.27 2.23 -14.62
CA ASN A 284 -3.13 2.90 -13.33
C ASN A 284 -1.76 3.53 -13.10
N THR A 285 -0.68 2.94 -13.62
CA THR A 285 0.72 3.31 -13.31
C THR A 285 1.47 4.01 -14.44
N GLN A 286 0.96 3.99 -15.68
CA GLN A 286 1.62 4.62 -16.85
C GLN A 286 0.72 5.66 -17.52
N SER A 287 -0.28 6.17 -16.80
CA SER A 287 -1.15 7.23 -17.29
C SER A 287 -0.48 8.59 -17.06
N ASP A 288 -0.14 9.27 -18.15
CA ASP A 288 0.36 10.66 -18.12
C ASP A 288 -0.61 11.61 -17.41
N ILE A 289 -1.91 11.29 -17.43
CA ILE A 289 -2.98 12.03 -16.75
C ILE A 289 -2.74 12.10 -15.24
N LYS A 290 -2.11 11.07 -14.65
CA LYS A 290 -1.78 11.03 -13.22
C LYS A 290 -0.42 11.66 -12.90
N ASN A 291 0.37 12.05 -13.90
CA ASN A 291 1.71 12.60 -13.70
C ASN A 291 1.69 14.09 -13.28
N ASN A 292 0.88 14.42 -12.28
CA ASN A 292 0.69 15.77 -11.75
C ASN A 292 1.83 16.17 -10.81
N GLY A 293 3.04 16.34 -11.35
CA GLY A 293 4.24 16.64 -10.55
C GLY A 293 4.75 15.43 -9.74
N SER A 294 4.42 14.22 -10.17
CA SER A 294 4.86 12.97 -9.54
C SER A 294 6.19 12.45 -10.11
N GLU A 295 6.87 13.26 -10.92
CA GLU A 295 8.15 12.92 -11.51
C GLU A 295 9.19 12.60 -10.42
N ILE A 296 9.92 11.51 -10.62
CA ILE A 296 10.98 11.08 -9.72
C ILE A 296 12.30 11.43 -10.39
N ASP A 297 13.15 12.17 -9.68
CA ASP A 297 14.46 12.51 -10.21
C ASP A 297 15.30 11.24 -10.41
N ASN A 298 16.11 11.27 -11.48
CA ASN A 298 16.92 10.13 -11.85
C ASN A 298 17.90 9.73 -10.73
N ASP A 299 18.47 10.69 -10.01
CA ASP A 299 19.43 10.43 -8.93
C ASP A 299 18.79 9.63 -7.79
N PHE A 300 17.55 9.95 -7.42
CA PHE A 300 16.76 9.17 -6.48
C PHE A 300 16.57 7.74 -6.97
N ILE A 301 16.12 7.55 -8.22
CA ILE A 301 15.97 6.21 -8.82
C ILE A 301 17.30 5.45 -8.78
N TYR A 302 18.39 6.07 -9.23
CA TYR A 302 19.73 5.48 -9.22
C TYR A 302 20.17 5.08 -7.81
N SER A 303 19.84 5.88 -6.80
CA SER A 303 20.19 5.60 -5.41
C SER A 303 19.52 4.32 -4.88
N TRP A 304 18.37 3.94 -5.42
CA TRP A 304 17.57 2.76 -5.01
C TRP A 304 17.72 1.56 -5.95
N ARG A 305 18.65 1.59 -6.92
CA ARG A 305 18.91 0.46 -7.82
C ARG A 305 19.65 -0.71 -7.19
N ARG A 306 20.23 -0.51 -6.00
CA ARG A 306 20.93 -1.57 -5.27
C ARG A 306 19.96 -2.24 -4.31
N ASP A 307 19.95 -3.56 -4.35
CA ASP A 307 19.23 -4.45 -3.43
C ASP A 307 19.71 -4.32 -1.98
N ILE A 308 20.95 -3.89 -1.74
CA ILE A 308 21.47 -3.53 -0.42
C ILE A 308 21.59 -2.01 -0.29
N LYS A 309 20.84 -1.44 0.65
CA LYS A 309 20.82 0.00 0.95
C LYS A 309 21.32 0.26 2.36
N LYS A 310 22.45 0.95 2.48
CA LYS A 310 22.93 1.44 3.77
C LYS A 310 22.18 2.70 4.17
N LEU A 311 21.39 2.63 5.24
CA LEU A 311 20.67 3.78 5.81
C LEU A 311 20.99 3.90 7.29
N THR A 312 21.23 5.12 7.75
CA THR A 312 21.54 5.37 9.16
C THR A 312 20.29 5.20 10.00
N PRO A 313 20.29 4.32 11.02
CA PRO A 313 19.16 4.18 11.93
C PRO A 313 18.90 5.48 12.70
N VAL A 314 17.62 5.75 12.99
CA VAL A 314 17.25 6.91 13.81
C VAL A 314 17.87 6.79 15.21
N ILE A 315 18.66 7.79 15.60
CA ILE A 315 19.33 7.84 16.91
C ILE A 315 18.30 8.23 17.97
N LYS A 316 18.04 7.33 18.90
CA LYS A 316 16.96 7.45 19.91
C LYS A 316 17.42 8.08 21.21
N VAL A 317 18.70 7.98 21.51
CA VAL A 317 19.27 8.27 22.82
C VAL A 317 20.37 9.30 22.65
N ASN A 318 20.24 10.44 23.32
CA ASN A 318 21.31 11.44 23.32
C ASN A 318 22.52 10.93 24.13
N SER A 319 23.63 11.67 24.09
CA SER A 319 24.84 11.35 24.86
C SER A 319 24.64 11.25 26.38
N LYS A 320 23.46 11.62 26.90
CA LYS A 320 23.06 11.56 28.31
C LYS A 320 22.12 10.39 28.63
N GLY A 321 21.83 9.49 27.70
CA GLY A 321 21.00 8.31 27.96
C GLY A 321 19.48 8.56 27.94
N ILE A 322 19.04 9.77 27.57
CA ILE A 322 17.61 10.14 27.53
C ILE A 322 17.06 9.78 26.16
N ASN A 323 15.94 9.04 26.12
CA ASN A 323 15.19 8.84 24.88
C ASN A 323 14.53 10.16 24.49
N THR A 324 15.03 10.82 23.45
CA THR A 324 14.57 12.15 23.02
C THR A 324 13.26 12.12 22.24
N LEU A 325 12.76 10.93 21.87
CA LEU A 325 11.64 10.77 20.94
C LEU A 325 10.44 10.02 21.52
N GLY A 326 10.51 9.53 22.76
CA GLY A 326 9.39 8.84 23.45
C GLY A 326 9.02 7.45 22.88
N HIS A 327 9.26 7.21 21.60
CA HIS A 327 9.00 5.96 20.90
C HIS A 327 10.26 5.11 20.70
N THR A 328 10.09 3.80 20.64
CA THR A 328 11.20 2.85 20.71
C THR A 328 11.74 2.41 19.34
N ALA A 329 11.10 2.69 18.20
CA ALA A 329 11.64 2.34 16.87
C ALA A 329 10.97 3.01 15.66
N PRO A 330 11.31 4.27 15.30
CA PRO A 330 11.08 4.74 13.94
C PRO A 330 12.13 4.13 12.99
N PHE A 331 11.70 3.66 11.81
CA PHE A 331 12.59 3.44 10.69
C PHE A 331 13.01 4.78 10.05
N PRO A 332 14.13 4.83 9.30
CA PRO A 332 14.59 6.04 8.62
C PRO A 332 13.53 6.57 7.66
N SER A 333 13.40 7.90 7.55
CA SER A 333 12.44 8.56 6.66
C SER A 333 12.63 8.23 5.17
N GLU A 334 13.80 7.74 4.81
CA GLU A 334 14.17 7.30 3.47
C GLU A 334 13.33 6.10 3.00
N ILE A 335 12.91 5.20 3.91
CA ILE A 335 12.05 4.06 3.57
C ILE A 335 10.63 4.51 3.17
N PRO A 336 9.90 5.34 3.94
CA PRO A 336 8.61 5.85 3.51
C PRO A 336 8.73 6.86 2.37
N GLU A 337 9.87 7.56 2.22
CA GLU A 337 10.13 8.38 1.03
C GLU A 337 10.19 7.50 -0.22
N PHE A 338 10.95 6.39 -0.17
CA PHE A 338 11.00 5.40 -1.25
C PHE A 338 9.61 4.89 -1.61
N ALA A 339 8.86 4.39 -0.62
CA ALA A 339 7.53 3.86 -0.85
C ALA A 339 6.57 4.90 -1.46
N THR A 340 6.59 6.13 -0.92
CA THR A 340 5.72 7.22 -1.38
C THR A 340 6.08 7.69 -2.77
N ARG A 341 7.36 7.90 -3.07
CA ARG A 341 7.78 8.43 -4.38
C ARG A 341 7.62 7.38 -5.47
N MET A 342 7.98 6.13 -5.21
CA MET A 342 8.01 5.08 -6.23
C MET A 342 6.63 4.50 -6.54
N PHE A 343 5.71 4.48 -5.58
CA PHE A 343 4.48 3.69 -5.68
C PHE A 343 3.18 4.48 -5.48
N SER A 344 3.24 5.81 -5.36
CA SER A 344 2.06 6.67 -5.32
C SER A 344 2.25 7.95 -6.12
N TYR A 345 1.15 8.61 -6.47
CA TYR A 345 1.12 9.92 -7.12
C TYR A 345 0.88 11.05 -6.11
N VAL A 346 1.21 12.29 -6.46
CA VAL A 346 0.81 13.47 -5.66
C VAL A 346 -0.70 13.44 -5.45
N GLY A 347 -1.14 13.65 -4.20
CA GLY A 347 -2.54 13.55 -3.78
C GLY A 347 -3.03 12.15 -3.41
N ASP A 348 -2.28 11.08 -3.73
CA ASP A 348 -2.62 9.72 -3.31
C ASP A 348 -2.58 9.58 -1.77
N VAL A 349 -3.34 8.61 -1.24
CA VAL A 349 -3.32 8.22 0.17
C VAL A 349 -2.22 7.21 0.44
N VAL A 350 -1.37 7.50 1.44
CA VAL A 350 -0.33 6.61 1.97
C VAL A 350 -0.67 6.25 3.41
N LEU A 351 -0.85 4.95 3.68
CA LEU A 351 -1.22 4.46 5.00
C LEU A 351 -0.06 3.74 5.71
N ASP A 352 0.07 4.03 7.01
CA ASP A 352 0.86 3.27 7.95
C ASP A 352 -0.05 2.71 9.07
N PRO A 353 -0.38 1.41 9.06
CA PRO A 353 -1.22 0.79 10.09
C PRO A 353 -0.54 0.66 11.47
N PHE A 354 0.78 0.88 11.56
CA PHE A 354 1.56 0.81 12.79
C PHE A 354 2.43 2.07 12.94
N SER A 355 1.74 3.21 13.00
CA SER A 355 2.34 4.54 12.78
C SER A 355 3.43 4.91 13.78
N GLY A 356 3.32 4.50 15.05
CA GLY A 356 4.23 4.96 16.09
C GLY A 356 4.25 6.49 16.14
N LEU A 357 5.44 7.08 15.96
CA LEU A 357 5.60 8.54 15.89
C LEU A 357 5.04 9.20 14.61
N GLY A 358 4.63 8.43 13.60
CA GLY A 358 4.13 8.98 12.35
C GLY A 358 5.22 9.41 11.38
N THR A 359 6.34 8.69 11.31
CA THR A 359 7.37 8.93 10.29
C THR A 359 6.79 8.81 8.88
N SER A 360 6.02 7.75 8.60
CA SER A 360 5.38 7.53 7.29
C SER A 360 4.40 8.63 6.93
N LEU A 361 3.47 8.96 7.82
CA LEU A 361 2.45 9.97 7.55
C LEU A 361 3.08 11.36 7.34
N ARG A 362 4.10 11.70 8.12
CA ARG A 362 4.85 12.96 7.99
C ARG A 362 5.58 13.02 6.65
N THR A 363 6.30 11.96 6.28
CA THR A 363 7.04 11.89 5.01
C THR A 363 6.09 11.95 3.81
N ALA A 364 4.98 11.21 3.85
CA ALA A 364 3.99 11.23 2.77
C ALA A 364 3.40 12.63 2.56
N SER A 365 3.00 13.30 3.64
CA SER A 365 2.50 14.68 3.61
C SER A 365 3.53 15.66 3.04
N ALA A 366 4.80 15.55 3.45
CA ALA A 366 5.88 16.39 2.93
C ALA A 366 6.11 16.22 1.42
N LEU A 367 5.75 15.07 0.85
CA LEU A 367 5.83 14.75 -0.57
C LEU A 367 4.52 15.04 -1.33
N GLY A 368 3.57 15.75 -0.71
CA GLY A 368 2.30 16.14 -1.33
C GLY A 368 1.26 15.02 -1.42
N ARG A 369 1.40 13.96 -0.63
CA ARG A 369 0.39 12.89 -0.48
C ARG A 369 -0.46 13.13 0.78
N VAL A 370 -1.55 12.41 0.92
CA VAL A 370 -2.27 12.33 2.20
C VAL A 370 -1.66 11.20 3.01
N GLY A 371 -0.94 11.54 4.07
CA GLY A 371 -0.35 10.58 5.01
C GLY A 371 -1.33 10.23 6.11
N ILE A 372 -1.60 8.93 6.29
CA ILE A 372 -2.47 8.40 7.34
C ILE A 372 -1.67 7.47 8.23
N GLY A 373 -1.73 7.68 9.53
CA GLY A 373 -1.17 6.78 10.54
C GLY A 373 -2.25 6.24 11.47
N ILE A 374 -2.16 4.96 11.84
CA ILE A 374 -2.96 4.37 12.93
C ILE A 374 -2.03 4.08 14.10
N GLU A 375 -2.40 4.54 15.30
CA GLU A 375 -1.66 4.29 16.53
C GLU A 375 -2.62 3.98 17.67
N ARG A 376 -2.30 2.96 18.48
CA ARG A 376 -3.13 2.50 19.58
C ARG A 376 -2.73 3.14 20.90
N ASP A 377 -1.45 3.37 21.12
CA ASP A 377 -0.90 3.87 22.38
C ASP A 377 -0.99 5.40 22.47
N GLU A 378 -2.10 5.88 23.04
CA GLU A 378 -2.34 7.31 23.27
C GLU A 378 -1.29 7.98 24.18
N THR A 379 -0.50 7.21 24.95
CA THR A 379 0.58 7.80 25.76
C THR A 379 1.67 8.44 24.90
N LEU A 380 1.74 8.07 23.61
CA LEU A 380 2.66 8.66 22.64
C LEU A 380 2.18 10.01 22.08
N LYS A 381 0.95 10.45 22.40
CA LYS A 381 0.32 11.62 21.77
C LYS A 381 1.20 12.86 21.78
N GLU A 382 1.77 13.24 22.93
CA GLU A 382 2.66 14.40 23.00
C GLU A 382 3.89 14.23 22.08
N SER A 383 4.52 13.06 22.10
CA SER A 383 5.70 12.77 21.27
C SER A 383 5.38 12.77 19.77
N VAL A 384 4.19 12.27 19.38
CA VAL A 384 3.72 12.30 17.99
C VAL A 384 3.50 13.75 17.55
N TYR A 385 2.85 14.56 18.37
CA TYR A 385 2.58 15.98 18.05
C TYR A 385 3.87 16.78 17.87
N ASP A 386 4.84 16.57 18.75
CA ASP A 386 6.16 17.21 18.66
C ASP A 386 6.92 16.75 17.41
N PHE A 387 6.86 15.46 17.07
CA PHE A 387 7.60 14.90 15.95
C PHE A 387 6.98 15.21 14.59
N VAL A 388 5.66 15.09 14.44
CA VAL A 388 4.93 15.32 13.18
C VAL A 388 4.75 16.82 12.91
N GLY A 389 4.77 17.62 13.97
CA GLY A 389 4.38 19.02 13.98
C GLY A 389 2.85 19.13 14.05
N GLY A 390 2.34 19.33 15.28
CA GLY A 390 0.89 19.37 15.57
C GLY A 390 0.12 20.48 14.86
N PHE A 391 0.79 21.56 14.43
CA PHE A 391 0.21 22.50 13.49
C PHE A 391 -0.01 21.76 12.16
N PHE A 392 -1.26 21.60 11.75
CA PHE A 392 -1.70 20.79 10.60
C PHE A 392 -1.69 19.27 10.80
N LEU A 393 -1.82 18.75 12.02
CA LEU A 393 -2.16 17.34 12.24
C LEU A 393 -3.66 17.22 12.56
N ASP A 394 -4.41 16.54 11.70
CA ASP A 394 -5.79 16.16 12.01
C ASP A 394 -5.80 14.84 12.76
N GLU A 395 -6.59 14.74 13.82
CA GLU A 395 -6.74 13.50 14.60
C GLU A 395 -8.19 13.00 14.64
N TYR A 396 -8.33 11.68 14.72
CA TYR A 396 -9.61 11.01 14.88
C TYR A 396 -9.51 9.95 15.97
N GLN A 397 -10.39 10.03 16.96
CA GLN A 397 -10.51 9.01 17.99
C GLN A 397 -11.45 7.91 17.52
N PHE A 398 -10.90 6.76 17.13
CA PHE A 398 -11.71 5.62 16.75
C PHE A 398 -12.23 4.92 18.01
N LYS A 399 -13.56 4.87 18.15
CA LYS A 399 -14.24 4.11 19.19
C LYS A 399 -15.03 3.02 18.50
N GLN A 400 -14.73 1.77 18.81
CA GLN A 400 -15.52 0.64 18.34
C GLN A 400 -16.97 0.88 18.78
N LYS A 401 -17.95 0.74 17.86
CA LYS A 401 -19.35 0.71 18.25
C LYS A 401 -19.51 -0.51 19.15
N THR A 402 -19.71 -0.30 20.45
CA THR A 402 -20.18 -1.39 21.33
C THR A 402 -21.50 -1.88 20.75
N GLU A 403 -21.51 -3.15 20.31
CA GLU A 403 -22.72 -3.85 19.86
C GLU A 403 -23.80 -3.89 20.96
#